data_AF-A0A645HE95-F1
#
_entry.id   AF-A0A645HE95-F1
#
_cell.length_a   1.000
_cell.length_b   1.000
_cell.length_c   1.000
_cell.angle_alpha   90.00
_cell.angle_beta   90.00
_cell.angle_gamma   90.00
#
_symmetry.space_group_name_H-M   'P 1'
#
loop_
_entity.id
_entity.type
_entity.pdbx_description
1 polymer ?
#
loop_
_entity_poly.entity_id
_entity_poly.type
_entity_poly.pdbx_seq_one_letter_code
_entity_poly.pdbx_strand_id
1 'polypeptide(L)' 'MDLMEELKQVTGCRYLSDLRYIVIDQEQEKRVRQCLEADFNEEQLANTLVYLGGELPLGSTIQEVKEQIVACLKSEC' A
#
# COMPACT_ATOMS: atom_id res chain seq x y z
N MET A 1 0.49 13.96 5.24
CA MET A 1 0.33 12.68 5.99
C MET A 1 1.13 11.63 5.25
N ASP A 2 1.85 10.75 5.93
CA ASP A 2 2.71 9.75 5.27
C ASP A 2 1.94 8.44 5.09
N LEU A 3 1.83 7.98 3.84
CA LEU A 3 1.05 6.79 3.49
C LEU A 3 1.62 5.52 4.14
N MET A 4 2.95 5.38 4.24
CA MET A 4 3.57 4.19 4.79
C MET A 4 3.32 4.07 6.30
N GLU A 5 3.35 5.18 7.03
CA GLU A 5 2.99 5.20 8.45
C GLU A 5 1.50 4.87 8.68
N GLU A 6 0.60 5.34 7.81
CA GLU A 6 -0.81 4.96 7.89
C GLU A 6 -1.02 3.47 7.57
N LEU A 7 -0.37 2.96 6.53
CA LEU A 7 -0.39 1.53 6.16
C LEU A 7 0.09 0.66 7.32
N LYS A 8 1.17 1.05 8.00
CA LYS A 8 1.65 0.35 9.19
C LYS A 8 0.60 0.32 10.30
N GLN A 9 -0.10 1.42 10.55
CA GLN A 9 -1.15 1.45 11.57
C GLN A 9 -2.33 0.54 11.21
N VAL A 10 -2.85 0.62 9.98
CA VAL A 10 -4.03 -0.16 9.57
C VAL A 10 -3.74 -1.65 9.41
N THR A 11 -2.51 -2.01 9.05
CA THR A 11 -2.06 -3.41 8.97
C THR A 11 -1.63 -3.96 10.33
N GLY A 12 -1.43 -3.12 11.34
CA GLY A 12 -0.94 -3.54 12.66
C GLY A 12 0.54 -3.92 12.66
N CYS A 13 1.31 -3.50 11.65
CA CYS A 13 2.75 -3.72 11.60
C CYS A 13 3.46 -3.02 12.76
N ARG A 14 4.40 -3.73 13.39
CA ARG A 14 5.21 -3.15 14.47
C ARG A 14 6.27 -2.20 13.93
N TYR A 15 6.87 -2.51 12.79
CA TYR A 15 7.89 -1.71 12.13
C TYR A 15 7.54 -1.49 10.66
N LEU A 16 7.91 -0.32 10.11
CA LEU A 16 7.73 -0.02 8.68
C LEU A 16 8.47 -1.04 7.80
N SER A 17 9.66 -1.45 8.22
CA SER A 17 10.50 -2.44 7.53
C SER A 17 9.83 -3.79 7.27
N ASP A 18 8.81 -4.12 8.07
CA ASP A 18 8.08 -5.38 7.96
C ASP A 18 6.91 -5.29 6.97
N LEU A 19 6.53 -4.08 6.54
CA LEU A 19 5.34 -3.84 5.72
C LEU A 19 5.39 -4.60 4.37
N ARG A 20 6.59 -4.83 3.82
CA ARG A 20 6.79 -5.62 2.59
C ARG A 20 6.65 -7.14 2.76
N TYR A 21 6.61 -7.62 4.00
CA TYR A 21 6.61 -9.05 4.34
C TYR A 21 5.29 -9.52 4.95
N ILE A 22 4.39 -8.59 5.24
CA ILE A 22 3.10 -8.95 5.78
C ILE A 22 2.16 -9.40 4.68
N VAL A 23 1.31 -10.34 5.05
CA VAL A 23 0.16 -10.74 4.24
C VAL A 23 -1.08 -10.30 4.99
N ILE A 24 -1.85 -9.40 4.38
CA ILE A 24 -3.05 -8.85 5.00
C ILE A 24 -4.25 -9.80 4.84
N ASP A 25 -5.09 -9.89 5.87
CA ASP A 25 -6.37 -10.57 5.82
C ASP A 25 -7.49 -9.69 5.20
N GLN A 26 -8.70 -10.23 5.07
CA GLN A 26 -9.83 -9.50 4.48
C GLN A 26 -10.28 -8.27 5.29
N GLU A 27 -10.09 -8.25 6.61
CA GLU A 27 -10.44 -7.09 7.45
C GLU A 27 -9.39 -5.99 7.28
N GLN A 28 -8.11 -6.36 7.30
CA GLN A 28 -7.00 -5.45 7.04
C GLN A 28 -7.05 -4.88 5.62
N GLU A 29 -7.41 -5.68 4.60
CA GLU A 29 -7.62 -5.21 3.23
C GLU A 29 -8.66 -4.08 3.18
N LYS A 30 -9.79 -4.23 3.86
CA LYS A 30 -10.82 -3.19 3.89
C LYS A 30 -10.29 -1.89 4.50
N ARG A 31 -9.51 -1.98 5.57
CA ARG A 31 -8.91 -0.80 6.22
C ARG A 31 -7.84 -0.15 5.35
N VAL A 32 -7.01 -0.94 4.68
CA VAL A 32 -6.02 -0.45 3.71
C VAL A 32 -6.72 0.29 2.57
N ARG A 33 -7.78 -0.30 1.99
CA ARG A 33 -8.57 0.34 0.92
C ARG A 33 -9.17 1.67 1.37
N GLN A 34 -9.74 1.72 2.58
CA GLN A 34 -10.26 2.96 3.16
C GLN A 34 -9.17 4.00 3.41
N CYS A 35 -8.00 3.59 3.89
CA CYS A 35 -6.84 4.47 4.04
C CYS A 35 -6.46 5.08 2.68
N LEU A 36 -6.37 4.26 1.64
CA LEU A 36 -6.05 4.70 0.28
C LEU A 36 -7.13 5.60 -0.36
N GLU A 37 -8.32 5.75 0.20
CA GLU A 37 -9.31 6.75 -0.26
C GLU A 37 -8.90 8.18 0.13
N ALA A 38 -7.97 8.35 1.06
CA ALA A 38 -7.44 9.67 1.39
C ALA A 38 -6.69 10.31 0.20
N ASP A 39 -6.59 11.64 0.25
CA ASP A 39 -5.91 12.47 -0.74
C ASP A 39 -4.38 12.33 -0.61
N PHE A 40 -3.85 11.21 -1.11
CA PHE A 40 -2.42 11.00 -1.31
C PHE A 40 -2.02 11.42 -2.72
N ASN A 41 -0.87 12.08 -2.83
CA ASN A 41 -0.34 12.47 -4.13
C ASN A 41 0.26 11.26 -4.87
N GLU A 42 0.44 11.41 -6.18
CA GLU A 42 0.97 10.36 -7.06
C GLU A 42 2.37 9.87 -6.63
N GLU A 43 3.22 10.79 -6.17
CA GLU A 43 4.58 10.48 -5.72
C GLU A 43 4.58 9.56 -4.49
N GLN A 44 3.70 9.82 -3.51
CA GLN A 44 3.56 9.01 -2.31
C GLN A 44 3.07 7.61 -2.63
N LEU A 45 2.10 7.49 -3.52
CA LEU A 45 1.57 6.21 -3.98
C LEU A 45 2.63 5.42 -4.74
N ALA A 46 3.34 6.07 -5.66
CA ALA A 46 4.41 5.45 -6.44
C ALA A 46 5.57 4.97 -5.55
N ASN A 47 6.03 5.81 -4.61
CA ASN A 47 7.09 5.45 -3.67
C ASN A 47 6.67 4.27 -2.77
N THR A 48 5.42 4.25 -2.32
CA THR A 48 4.88 3.16 -1.50
C THR A 48 4.80 1.86 -2.29
N LEU A 49 4.32 1.91 -3.54
CA LEU A 49 4.25 0.74 -4.40
C LEU A 49 5.63 0.13 -4.64
N VAL A 50 6.62 0.97 -4.99
CA VAL A 50 8.01 0.54 -5.19
C VAL A 50 8.61 -0.04 -3.91
N TYR A 51 8.30 0.56 -2.75
CA TYR A 51 8.76 0.05 -1.45
C TYR A 51 8.23 -1.35 -1.15
N LEU A 52 6.97 -1.61 -1.50
CA LEU A 52 6.31 -2.91 -1.35
C LEU A 52 6.77 -3.96 -2.39
N GLY A 53 7.66 -3.59 -3.31
CA GLY A 53 8.16 -4.49 -4.35
C GLY A 53 7.28 -4.53 -5.61
N GLY A 54 6.27 -3.66 -5.71
CA GLY A 54 5.44 -3.55 -6.90
C GLY A 54 6.11 -2.76 -8.02
N GLU A 55 5.68 -3.04 -9.25
CA GLU A 55 6.12 -2.30 -10.44
C GLU A 55 5.10 -1.20 -10.76
N LEU A 56 5.57 -0.02 -11.15
CA LEU A 56 4.72 1.07 -11.60
C LEU A 56 4.68 1.10 -13.14
N PRO A 57 3.67 0.50 -13.81
CA PRO A 57 3.56 0.57 -15.25
C PRO A 57 3.45 2.03 -15.70
N LEU A 58 4.17 2.36 -16.78
CA LEU A 58 4.04 3.65 -17.45
C LEU A 58 2.59 3.89 -17.87
N GLY A 59 2.00 5.00 -17.42
CA GLY A 59 0.62 5.37 -17.72
C GLY A 59 -0.44 4.79 -16.77
N SER A 60 -0.03 4.17 -15.66
CA SER A 60 -0.97 3.74 -14.62
C SER A 60 -1.71 4.92 -14.02
N THR A 61 -3.01 4.77 -13.83
CA THR A 61 -3.84 5.72 -13.08
C THR A 61 -3.60 5.60 -11.58
N ILE A 62 -3.88 6.66 -10.81
CA ILE A 62 -3.86 6.64 -9.34
C ILE A 62 -4.62 5.43 -8.77
N GLN A 63 -5.76 5.08 -9.38
CA GLN A 63 -6.56 3.95 -8.93
C GLN A 63 -5.84 2.61 -9.14
N GLU A 64 -5.15 2.43 -10.26
CA GLU A 64 -4.37 1.21 -10.54
C GLU A 64 -3.19 1.08 -9.58
N VAL A 65 -2.53 2.19 -9.25
CA VAL A 65 -1.45 2.20 -8.24
C VAL A 65 -1.98 1.76 -6.88
N LYS A 66 -3.15 2.25 -6.47
CA LYS A 66 -3.81 1.85 -5.21
C LYS A 66 -4.15 0.36 -5.20
N GLU A 67 -4.68 -0.19 -6.30
CA GLU A 67 -4.97 -1.62 -6.39
C GLU A 67 -3.70 -2.47 -6.33
N GLN A 68 -2.61 -2.02 -6.95
CA GLN A 68 -1.33 -2.73 -6.86
C GLN A 68 -0.74 -2.71 -5.45
N ILE A 69 -0.84 -1.59 -4.71
CA ILE A 69 -0.43 -1.53 -3.31
C ILE A 69 -1.17 -2.61 -2.50
N VAL A 70 -2.48 -2.72 -2.69
CA VAL A 70 -3.28 -3.76 -2.02
C VAL A 70 -2.85 -5.16 -2.48
N ALA A 71 -2.56 -5.37 -3.76
CA ALA A 71 -2.10 -6.65 -4.29
C ALA A 71 -0.75 -7.08 -3.67
N CYS A 72 0.22 -6.17 -3.58
CA CYS A 72 1.51 -6.43 -2.94
C CYS A 72 1.39 -6.75 -1.45
N LEU A 73 0.38 -6.22 -0.77
CA LEU A 73 0.12 -6.55 0.64
C LEU A 73 -0.65 -7.87 0.82
N LYS A 74 -1.28 -8.40 -0.25
CA LYS A 74 -2.07 -9.64 -0.22
C LYS A 74 -1.30 -10.88 -0.66
N SER A 75 -0.26 -10.70 -1.47
CA SER A 75 0.59 -11.77 -1.95
C SER A 75 2.04 -11.43 -1.60
N GLU A 76 2.82 -12.41 -1.18
CA GLU A 76 4.28 -12.26 -1.13
C GLU A 76 4.76 -11.89 -2.54
N CYS A 77 5.07 -10.62 -2.77
CA CYS A 77 5.63 -10.11 -4.03
C CYS A 77 7.16 -10.27 -4.05
#